data_AF-A0A7H4LDK4-F1
#
_entry.id   AF-A0A7H4LDK4-F1
#
_cell.length_a   1.000
_cell.length_b   1.000
_cell.length_c   1.000
_cell.angle_alpha   90.00
_cell.angle_beta   90.00
_cell.angle_gamma   90.00
#
_symmetry.space_group_name_H-M   'P 1'
#
loop_
_entity.id
_entity.type
_entity.pdbx_description
1 polymer ?
#
loop_
_entity_poly.entity_id
_entity_poly.type
_entity_poly.pdbx_seq_one_letter_code
_entity_poly.pdbx_strand_id
1 'polypeptide(L)'
;MTEVEALKKAVAEAEEKAAAEQALREKHEARVIEAEQELQEVMKKCETLEQSLTEKESELTRAHQAACDARGEPKAPCRRSKRRGRSRGISPGVFAELPRSISDAAQFYQAEERNTADKLFWSQYLAPNYLVPFADQLKQLIKLRRAAELAMKDLIIWLWPAEPIPSSYFRLVKRLVSACPRLDVIKRSVCIEGARMAFARAKVHWGKMDAEKLMTEGPPEGKEHHKPELYYESVLKGSCLAAEQCTKDIMFP
;
A
#
# COMPACT_ATOMS: atom_id res chain seq x y z
N MET A 1 29.82 70.45 19.75
CA MET A 1 29.41 69.84 21.04
C MET A 1 28.12 69.03 20.94
N THR A 2 27.20 69.36 20.02
CA THR A 2 25.88 68.72 19.85
C THR A 2 25.91 67.28 19.34
N GLU A 3 26.83 66.93 18.43
CA GLU A 3 26.92 65.59 17.86
C GLU A 3 27.42 64.54 18.88
N VAL A 4 28.36 64.93 19.75
CA VAL A 4 28.91 64.01 20.78
C VAL A 4 27.86 63.66 21.83
N GLU A 5 26.98 64.60 22.20
CA GLU A 5 25.86 64.32 23.13
C GLU A 5 24.79 63.44 22.48
N ALA A 6 24.49 63.67 21.20
CA ALA A 6 23.56 62.81 20.45
C ALA A 6 24.10 61.37 20.33
N LEU A 7 25.40 61.20 20.06
CA LEU A 7 26.04 59.89 20.03
C LEU A 7 26.05 59.20 21.40
N LYS A 8 26.32 59.93 22.49
CA LYS A 8 26.24 59.36 23.85
C LYS A 8 24.84 58.88 24.21
N LYS A 9 23.81 59.64 23.84
CA LYS A 9 22.42 59.23 24.04
C LYS A 9 22.07 57.98 23.22
N ALA A 10 22.50 57.93 21.95
CA ALA A 10 22.27 56.78 21.09
C ALA A 10 22.98 55.51 21.60
N VAL A 11 24.19 55.64 22.16
CA VAL A 11 24.92 54.52 22.78
C VAL A 11 24.20 54.01 24.01
N ALA A 12 23.73 54.89 24.90
CA ALA A 12 22.97 54.48 26.09
C ALA A 12 21.65 53.76 25.73
N GLU A 13 20.92 54.25 24.71
CA GLU A 13 19.71 53.58 24.21
C GLU A 13 20.02 52.22 23.54
N ALA A 14 21.19 52.09 22.90
CA ALA A 14 21.62 50.83 22.31
C ALA A 14 22.04 49.80 23.37
N GLU A 15 22.71 50.23 24.44
CA GLU A 15 23.08 49.39 25.57
C GLU A 15 21.84 48.88 26.34
N GLU A 16 20.83 49.73 26.54
CA GLU A 16 19.56 49.31 27.15
C GLU A 16 18.83 48.27 26.30
N LYS A 17 18.77 48.48 24.97
CA LYS A 17 18.16 47.52 24.02
C LYS A 17 18.93 46.20 23.99
N ALA A 18 20.27 46.24 24.04
CA ALA A 18 21.10 45.05 24.07
C ALA A 18 20.88 44.25 25.38
N ALA A 19 20.78 44.93 26.52
CA ALA A 19 20.48 44.28 27.80
C ALA A 19 19.07 43.64 27.80
N ALA A 20 18.06 44.32 27.24
CA ALA A 20 16.71 43.78 27.11
C ALA A 20 16.66 42.56 26.17
N GLU A 21 17.39 42.61 25.05
CA GLU A 21 17.50 41.49 24.11
C GLU A 21 18.20 40.28 24.77
N GLN A 22 19.27 40.52 25.54
CA GLN A 22 19.97 39.46 26.25
C GLN A 22 19.07 38.79 27.30
N ALA A 23 18.36 39.56 28.12
CA ALA A 23 17.42 39.02 29.09
C ALA A 23 16.29 38.20 28.43
N LEU A 24 15.85 38.63 27.24
CA LEU A 24 14.88 37.87 26.45
C LEU A 24 15.48 36.57 25.93
N ARG A 25 16.73 36.57 25.43
CA ARG A 25 17.44 35.38 24.95
C ARG A 25 17.62 34.35 26.07
N GLU A 26 18.07 34.77 27.25
CA GLU A 26 18.23 33.89 28.42
C GLU A 26 16.89 33.25 28.83
N LYS A 27 15.79 34.02 28.79
CA LYS A 27 14.44 33.49 29.04
C LYS A 27 14.02 32.45 27.99
N HIS A 28 14.35 32.66 26.71
CA HIS A 28 14.05 31.69 25.66
C HIS A 28 14.92 30.43 25.81
N GLU A 29 16.19 30.57 26.14
CA GLU A 29 17.11 29.46 26.39
C GLU A 29 16.63 28.58 27.54
N ALA A 30 16.21 29.18 28.66
CA ALA A 30 15.63 28.43 29.78
C ALA A 30 14.38 27.62 29.37
N ARG A 31 13.50 28.20 28.55
CA ARG A 31 12.30 27.51 28.04
C ARG A 31 12.64 26.39 27.05
N VAL A 32 13.71 26.54 26.26
CA VAL A 32 14.18 25.49 25.36
C VAL A 32 14.72 24.31 26.16
N ILE A 33 15.51 24.57 27.20
CA ILE A 33 16.04 23.52 28.09
C ILE A 33 14.90 22.76 28.78
N GLU A 34 13.87 23.47 29.28
CA GLU A 34 12.68 22.84 29.87
C GLU A 34 11.94 21.96 28.85
N ALA A 35 11.69 22.48 27.64
CA ALA A 35 11.03 21.72 26.58
C ALA A 35 11.84 20.49 26.12
N GLU A 36 13.17 20.58 26.09
CA GLU A 36 14.06 19.46 25.79
C GLU A 36 13.98 18.36 26.86
N GLN A 37 13.91 18.75 28.14
CA GLN A 37 13.75 17.80 29.25
C GLN A 37 12.40 17.09 29.20
N GLU A 38 11.31 17.83 28.97
CA GLU A 38 9.97 17.25 28.79
C GLU A 38 9.94 16.27 27.62
N LEU A 39 10.57 16.64 26.49
CA LEU A 39 10.65 15.77 25.32
C LEU A 39 11.43 14.48 25.63
N GLN A 40 12.53 14.58 26.38
CA GLN A 40 13.31 13.43 26.81
C GLN A 40 12.52 12.51 27.76
N GLU A 41 11.70 13.08 28.65
CA GLU A 41 10.82 12.31 29.52
C GLU A 41 9.75 11.56 28.72
N VAL A 42 9.10 12.24 27.76
CA VAL A 42 8.11 11.63 26.86
C VAL A 42 8.75 10.52 26.03
N MET A 43 9.98 10.71 25.54
CA MET A 43 10.71 9.68 24.79
C MET A 43 10.93 8.41 25.63
N LYS A 44 11.38 8.54 26.89
CA LYS A 44 11.52 7.40 27.81
C LYS A 44 10.19 6.70 28.07
N LYS A 45 9.09 7.46 28.22
CA LYS A 45 7.74 6.89 28.34
C LYS A 45 7.31 6.15 27.07
N CYS A 46 7.64 6.64 25.88
CA CYS A 46 7.37 5.94 24.62
C CYS A 46 8.18 4.64 24.51
N GLU A 47 9.47 4.64 24.86
CA GLU A 47 10.31 3.44 24.86
C GLU A 47 9.77 2.35 25.79
N THR A 48 9.36 2.71 27.01
CA THR A 48 8.74 1.76 27.95
C THR A 48 7.40 1.22 27.44
N LEU A 49 6.57 2.07 26.82
CA LEU A 49 5.32 1.62 26.20
C LEU A 49 5.58 0.67 25.02
N GLU A 50 6.58 0.93 24.18
CA GLU A 50 6.96 0.05 23.08
C GLU A 50 7.39 -1.33 23.59
N GLN A 51 8.22 -1.39 24.63
CA GLN A 51 8.60 -2.65 25.28
C GLN A 51 7.37 -3.43 25.76
N SER A 52 6.45 -2.76 26.47
CA SER A 52 5.21 -3.39 26.95
C SER A 52 4.31 -3.89 25.81
N LEU A 53 4.25 -3.18 24.68
CA LEU A 53 3.48 -3.60 23.51
C LEU A 53 4.10 -4.85 22.87
N THR A 54 5.43 -4.91 22.75
CA THR A 54 6.11 -6.10 22.21
C THR A 54 5.93 -7.32 23.10
N GLU A 55 5.92 -7.15 24.43
CA GLU A 55 5.61 -8.22 25.38
C GLU A 55 4.17 -8.73 25.17
N LYS A 56 3.19 -7.81 25.10
CA LYS A 56 1.79 -8.17 24.85
C LYS A 56 1.56 -8.83 23.49
N GLU A 57 2.29 -8.43 22.46
CA GLU A 57 2.26 -9.09 21.15
C GLU A 57 2.79 -10.53 21.23
N SER A 58 3.86 -10.75 22.00
CA SER A 58 4.39 -12.09 22.24
C SER A 58 3.43 -12.98 23.04
N GLU A 59 2.75 -12.42 24.05
CA GLU A 59 1.70 -13.11 24.82
C GLU A 59 0.52 -13.50 23.92
N LEU A 60 0.04 -12.58 23.08
CA LEU A 60 -1.08 -12.82 22.18
C LEU A 60 -0.73 -13.87 21.11
N THR A 61 0.49 -13.85 20.59
CA THR A 61 0.99 -14.87 19.66
C THR A 61 1.02 -16.25 20.32
N ARG A 62 1.49 -16.33 21.58
CA ARG A 62 1.51 -17.59 22.36
C ARG A 62 0.10 -18.09 22.67
N ALA A 63 -0.82 -17.20 23.03
CA ALA A 63 -2.22 -17.54 23.29
C ALA A 63 -2.93 -18.03 22.03
N HIS A 64 -2.68 -17.40 20.87
CA HIS A 64 -3.20 -17.84 19.58
C HIS A 64 -2.66 -19.23 19.21
N GLN A 65 -1.36 -19.47 19.38
CA GLN A 65 -0.75 -20.77 19.12
C GLN A 65 -1.33 -21.86 20.03
N ALA A 66 -1.45 -21.59 21.34
CA ALA A 66 -2.05 -22.52 22.30
C ALA A 66 -3.53 -22.83 21.98
N ALA A 67 -4.30 -21.83 21.53
CA ALA A 67 -5.67 -22.02 21.11
C ALA A 67 -5.79 -22.87 19.83
N CYS A 68 -4.87 -22.72 18.89
CA CYS A 68 -4.78 -23.59 17.70
C CYS A 68 -4.44 -25.04 18.09
N ASP A 69 -3.46 -25.22 18.98
CA ASP A 69 -3.00 -26.54 19.41
C ASP A 69 -4.08 -27.28 20.22
N ALA A 70 -4.80 -26.57 21.11
CA ALA A 70 -5.91 -27.13 21.90
C ALA A 70 -7.14 -27.49 21.07
N ARG A 71 -7.34 -26.86 19.91
CA ARG A 71 -8.46 -27.16 19.00
C ARG A 71 -8.23 -28.38 18.11
N GLY A 72 -7.00 -28.91 18.03
CA GLY A 72 -6.68 -30.02 17.12
C GLY A 72 -7.04 -29.74 15.65
N GLU A 73 -7.19 -28.45 15.28
CA GLU A 73 -7.54 -28.08 13.92
C GLU A 73 -6.31 -28.31 13.03
N PRO A 74 -6.41 -29.12 11.95
CA PRO A 74 -5.37 -29.13 10.94
C PRO A 74 -5.23 -27.70 10.42
N LYS A 75 -4.00 -27.30 10.05
CA LYS A 75 -3.68 -26.02 9.35
C LYS A 75 -4.51 -25.90 8.07
N ALA A 76 -5.79 -25.62 8.21
CA ALA A 76 -6.75 -25.49 7.14
C ALA A 76 -6.76 -24.01 6.74
N PRO A 77 -6.68 -23.69 5.44
CA PRO A 77 -6.71 -22.31 4.98
C PRO A 77 -8.00 -21.63 5.44
N CYS A 78 -7.84 -20.45 6.02
CA CYS A 78 -8.94 -19.52 6.31
C CYS A 78 -9.82 -19.44 5.05
N ARG A 79 -11.09 -19.85 5.16
CA ARG A 79 -12.01 -19.90 4.02
C ARG A 79 -12.19 -18.48 3.48
N ARG A 80 -11.54 -18.22 2.33
CA ARG A 80 -11.70 -17.04 1.46
C ARG A 80 -13.16 -16.62 1.40
N SER A 81 -13.48 -15.46 1.97
CA SER A 81 -14.58 -14.64 1.49
C SER A 81 -14.22 -14.20 0.06
N LYS A 82 -14.84 -14.84 -0.94
CA LYS A 82 -14.74 -14.45 -2.35
C LYS A 82 -15.34 -13.05 -2.53
N ARG A 83 -14.56 -11.99 -2.30
CA ARG A 83 -14.87 -10.67 -2.86
C ARG A 83 -14.39 -10.67 -4.32
N ARG A 84 -15.34 -10.77 -5.26
CA ARG A 84 -15.10 -10.56 -6.69
C ARG A 84 -14.76 -9.09 -6.90
N GLY A 85 -13.47 -8.76 -6.95
CA GLY A 85 -13.02 -7.53 -7.58
C GLY A 85 -13.00 -7.75 -9.09
N ARG A 86 -13.84 -7.04 -9.85
CA ARG A 86 -13.58 -6.84 -11.28
C ARG A 86 -12.31 -6.00 -11.37
N SER A 87 -11.18 -6.63 -11.72
CA SER A 87 -9.99 -5.89 -12.13
C SER A 87 -10.29 -5.19 -13.46
N ARG A 88 -10.76 -3.94 -13.38
CA ARG A 88 -10.52 -2.99 -14.47
C ARG A 88 -9.00 -2.87 -14.61
N GLY A 89 -8.49 -3.01 -15.84
CA GLY A 89 -7.07 -2.86 -16.14
C GLY A 89 -6.54 -1.58 -15.50
N ILE A 90 -5.43 -1.68 -14.78
CA ILE A 90 -4.77 -0.53 -14.16
C ILE A 90 -4.04 0.20 -15.28
N SER A 91 -4.69 1.23 -15.85
CA SER A 91 -4.03 2.14 -16.78
C SER A 91 -2.94 2.93 -16.04
N PRO A 92 -1.83 3.32 -16.70
CA PRO A 92 -0.71 4.04 -16.07
C PRO A 92 -1.06 5.38 -15.41
N GLY A 93 -2.28 5.90 -15.63
CA GLY A 93 -2.77 7.17 -15.05
C GLY A 93 -3.61 7.03 -13.78
N VAL A 94 -4.03 5.83 -13.35
CA VAL A 94 -4.95 5.68 -12.20
C VAL A 94 -4.28 6.08 -10.87
N PHE A 95 -2.95 6.01 -10.79
CA PHE A 95 -2.21 6.45 -9.61
C PHE A 95 -1.97 7.98 -9.55
N ALA A 96 -2.19 8.71 -10.65
CA ALA A 96 -2.05 10.17 -10.66
C ALA A 96 -3.24 10.87 -9.98
N GLU A 97 -4.37 10.16 -9.85
CA GLU A 97 -5.59 10.62 -9.18
C GLU A 97 -5.72 10.06 -7.76
N LEU A 98 -4.63 9.55 -7.17
CA LEU A 98 -4.68 9.13 -5.78
C LEU A 98 -5.01 10.34 -4.89
N PRO A 99 -5.96 10.21 -3.95
CA PRO A 99 -6.33 11.32 -3.09
C PRO A 99 -5.11 11.86 -2.33
N ARG A 100 -4.91 13.18 -2.38
CA ARG A 100 -3.71 13.83 -1.80
C ARG A 100 -3.80 13.94 -0.28
N SER A 101 -5.00 13.76 0.27
CA SER A 101 -5.27 13.78 1.71
C SER A 101 -6.29 12.71 2.11
N ILE A 102 -6.40 12.44 3.41
CA ILE A 102 -7.41 11.54 3.97
C ILE A 102 -8.82 12.09 3.71
N SER A 103 -8.99 13.42 3.72
CA SER A 103 -10.25 14.09 3.37
C SER A 103 -10.63 13.88 1.90
N ASP A 104 -9.64 13.98 1.00
CA ASP A 104 -9.84 13.71 -0.43
C ASP A 104 -10.22 12.24 -0.65
N ALA A 105 -9.59 11.32 0.10
CA ALA A 105 -9.91 9.90 0.05
C ALA A 105 -11.33 9.63 0.53
N ALA A 106 -11.73 10.28 1.62
CA ALA A 106 -13.07 10.17 2.16
C ALA A 106 -14.14 10.63 1.15
N GLN A 107 -13.90 11.74 0.44
CA GLN A 107 -14.77 12.24 -0.63
C GLN A 107 -14.82 11.28 -1.82
N PHE A 108 -13.66 10.77 -2.25
CA PHE A 108 -13.56 9.80 -3.35
C PHE A 108 -14.39 8.53 -3.09
N TYR A 109 -14.23 7.93 -1.90
CA TYR A 109 -14.95 6.70 -1.55
C TYR A 109 -16.43 6.91 -1.18
N GLN A 110 -16.83 8.14 -0.84
CA GLN A 110 -18.24 8.50 -0.68
C GLN A 110 -18.98 8.48 -2.02
N ALA A 111 -18.35 9.01 -3.07
CA ALA A 111 -18.88 9.06 -4.43
C ALA A 111 -18.89 7.68 -5.12
N GLU A 112 -18.05 6.74 -4.67
CA GLU A 112 -17.97 5.39 -5.26
C GLU A 112 -19.20 4.53 -4.89
N GLU A 113 -19.77 3.81 -5.86
CA GLU A 113 -21.02 3.02 -5.72
C GLU A 113 -20.82 1.67 -4.98
N ARG A 114 -19.86 1.60 -4.03
CA ARG A 114 -19.49 0.38 -3.30
C ARG A 114 -20.13 0.29 -1.90
N ASN A 115 -19.98 -0.88 -1.29
CA ASN A 115 -20.54 -1.36 -0.01
C ASN A 115 -20.72 -0.27 1.07
N THR A 116 -21.88 -0.27 1.73
CA THR A 116 -22.27 0.68 2.79
C THR A 116 -21.31 0.71 3.99
N ALA A 117 -20.67 -0.42 4.31
CA ALA A 117 -19.69 -0.50 5.39
C ALA A 117 -18.42 0.33 5.10
N ASP A 118 -17.96 0.31 3.84
CA ASP A 118 -16.78 1.07 3.42
C ASP A 118 -17.12 2.58 3.40
N LYS A 119 -18.33 2.95 2.96
CA LYS A 119 -18.83 4.33 3.03
C LYS A 119 -18.89 4.88 4.46
N LEU A 120 -19.40 4.08 5.40
CA LEU A 120 -19.44 4.45 6.81
C LEU A 120 -18.03 4.65 7.38
N PHE A 121 -17.10 3.74 7.08
CA PHE A 121 -15.71 3.85 7.50
C PHE A 121 -15.05 5.13 6.98
N TRP A 122 -15.28 5.51 5.71
CA TRP A 122 -14.68 6.70 5.13
C TRP A 122 -15.35 8.02 5.56
N SER A 123 -16.66 8.00 5.84
CA SER A 123 -17.41 9.19 6.25
C SER A 123 -16.88 9.84 7.54
N GLN A 124 -16.23 9.07 8.42
CA GLN A 124 -15.63 9.56 9.67
C GLN A 124 -14.45 10.53 9.44
N TYR A 125 -13.95 10.62 8.20
CA TYR A 125 -12.83 11.47 7.82
C TYR A 125 -13.25 12.70 7.00
N LEU A 126 -14.55 12.86 6.71
CA LEU A 126 -15.10 14.09 6.15
C LEU A 126 -15.10 15.15 7.25
N ALA A 127 -14.27 16.17 7.10
CA ALA A 127 -14.01 17.15 8.15
C ALA A 127 -15.29 17.87 8.62
N PRO A 128 -15.55 17.96 9.94
CA PRO A 128 -16.14 19.14 10.54
C PRO A 128 -15.06 20.24 10.61
N ASN A 129 -15.44 21.51 10.49
CA ASN A 129 -14.56 22.69 10.67
C ASN A 129 -14.07 22.87 12.13
N TYR A 130 -13.66 21.79 12.79
CA TYR A 130 -13.05 21.80 14.10
C TYR A 130 -11.70 21.11 13.96
N LEU A 131 -10.63 21.80 14.41
CA LEU A 131 -9.30 21.21 14.49
C LEU A 131 -9.38 19.98 15.37
N VAL A 132 -9.42 18.80 14.75
CA VAL A 132 -9.41 17.52 15.46
C VAL A 132 -8.17 17.52 16.36
N PRO A 133 -8.31 17.27 17.68
CA PRO A 133 -7.17 17.23 18.58
C PRO A 133 -6.09 16.28 18.05
N PHE A 134 -4.83 16.68 18.16
CA PHE A 134 -3.68 15.93 17.65
C PHE A 134 -3.68 14.46 18.08
N ALA A 135 -4.11 14.17 19.31
CA ALA A 135 -4.27 12.81 19.83
C ALA A 135 -5.26 11.94 19.01
N ASP A 136 -6.38 12.52 18.57
CA ASP A 136 -7.37 11.83 17.74
C ASP A 136 -6.84 11.63 16.32
N GLN A 137 -6.08 12.59 15.78
CA GLN A 137 -5.38 12.44 14.50
C GLN A 137 -4.35 11.29 14.53
N LEU A 138 -3.55 11.18 15.60
CA LEU A 138 -2.63 10.06 15.79
C LEU A 138 -3.36 8.71 15.88
N LYS A 139 -4.46 8.67 16.64
CA LYS A 139 -5.29 7.46 16.76
C LYS A 139 -5.82 7.01 15.40
N GLN A 140 -6.21 7.96 14.55
CA GLN A 140 -6.63 7.67 13.19
C GLN A 140 -5.49 7.16 12.30
N LEU A 141 -4.32 7.78 12.38
CA LEU A 141 -3.14 7.35 11.63
C LEU A 141 -2.69 5.93 12.01
N ILE A 142 -2.71 5.59 13.30
CA ILE A 142 -2.36 4.24 13.79
C ILE A 142 -3.36 3.21 13.26
N LYS A 143 -4.66 3.52 13.28
CA LYS A 143 -5.69 2.63 12.71
C LYS A 143 -5.48 2.41 11.22
N LEU A 144 -5.22 3.47 10.46
CA LEU A 144 -4.95 3.38 9.03
C LEU A 144 -3.69 2.56 8.75
N ARG A 145 -2.60 2.79 9.48
CA ARG A 145 -1.36 2.00 9.36
C ARG A 145 -1.60 0.51 9.59
N ARG A 146 -2.39 0.15 10.61
CA ARG A 146 -2.75 -1.25 10.90
C ARG A 146 -3.58 -1.88 9.78
N ALA A 147 -4.57 -1.16 9.25
CA ALA A 147 -5.38 -1.62 8.13
C ALA A 147 -4.53 -1.82 6.86
N ALA A 148 -3.64 -0.87 6.58
CA ALA A 148 -2.71 -0.95 5.46
C ALA A 148 -1.74 -2.13 5.62
N GLU A 149 -1.20 -2.36 6.82
CA GLU A 149 -0.34 -3.49 7.11
C GLU A 149 -1.02 -4.84 6.84
N LEU A 150 -2.28 -5.00 7.28
CA LEU A 150 -3.05 -6.21 7.04
C LEU A 150 -3.28 -6.44 5.54
N ALA A 151 -3.69 -5.40 4.81
CA ALA A 151 -3.88 -5.47 3.36
C ALA A 151 -2.57 -5.81 2.61
N MET A 152 -1.43 -5.27 3.06
CA MET A 152 -0.12 -5.58 2.50
C MET A 152 0.29 -7.03 2.76
N LYS A 153 0.01 -7.57 3.95
CA LYS A 153 0.25 -8.98 4.28
C LYS A 153 -0.58 -9.90 3.38
N ASP A 154 -1.86 -9.61 3.19
CA ASP A 154 -2.75 -10.37 2.30
C ASP A 154 -2.25 -10.37 0.85
N LEU A 155 -1.81 -9.21 0.35
CA LEU A 155 -1.23 -9.10 -1.00
C LEU A 155 0.08 -9.89 -1.12
N ILE A 156 0.91 -9.91 -0.08
CA ILE A 156 2.16 -10.68 -0.07
C ILE A 156 1.90 -12.18 -0.03
N ILE A 157 0.86 -12.67 0.65
CA ILE A 157 0.48 -14.09 0.60
C ILE A 157 0.05 -14.49 -0.80
N TRP A 158 -0.73 -13.64 -1.49
CA TRP A 158 -1.14 -13.88 -2.87
C TRP A 158 0.04 -13.82 -3.84
N LEU A 159 0.87 -12.80 -3.65
CA LEU A 159 2.23 -12.63 -4.15
C LEU A 159 3.01 -13.93 -4.12
N TRP A 160 3.47 -14.25 -2.92
CA TRP A 160 4.51 -15.19 -2.57
C TRP A 160 3.97 -16.26 -1.62
N PRO A 161 3.14 -17.20 -2.09
CA PRO A 161 2.50 -18.18 -1.21
C PRO A 161 3.51 -19.13 -0.53
N ALA A 162 4.72 -19.29 -1.10
CA ALA A 162 5.76 -20.18 -0.59
C ALA A 162 6.80 -19.49 0.32
N GLU A 163 6.74 -18.17 0.51
CA GLU A 163 7.75 -17.43 1.27
C GLU A 163 7.16 -16.85 2.57
N PRO A 164 7.98 -16.70 3.62
CA PRO A 164 7.51 -16.20 4.90
C PRO A 164 7.03 -14.75 4.80
N ILE A 165 5.96 -14.43 5.53
CA ILE A 165 5.39 -13.09 5.60
C ILE A 165 6.36 -12.21 6.43
N PRO A 166 6.78 -11.04 5.91
CA PRO A 166 7.58 -10.11 6.70
C PRO A 166 6.81 -9.63 7.94
N SER A 167 7.44 -9.67 9.11
CA SER A 167 6.86 -9.19 10.37
C SER A 167 6.85 -7.65 10.48
N SER A 168 7.83 -6.98 9.88
CA SER A 168 7.98 -5.52 9.95
C SER A 168 7.31 -4.80 8.77
N TYR A 169 6.59 -3.71 9.08
CA TYR A 169 5.97 -2.81 8.10
C TYR A 169 6.92 -2.37 6.99
N PHE A 170 8.16 -1.96 7.33
CA PHE A 170 9.14 -1.52 6.33
C PHE A 170 9.53 -2.64 5.36
N ARG A 171 9.62 -3.88 5.86
CA ARG A 171 9.91 -5.05 5.02
C ARG A 171 8.72 -5.42 4.13
N LEU A 172 7.48 -5.21 4.58
CA LEU A 172 6.29 -5.34 3.72
C LEU A 172 6.36 -4.35 2.56
N VAL A 173 6.60 -3.06 2.85
CA VAL A 173 6.73 -2.01 1.84
C VAL A 173 7.86 -2.32 0.86
N LYS A 174 9.06 -2.67 1.35
CA LYS A 174 10.19 -3.05 0.48
C LYS A 174 9.87 -4.23 -0.44
N ARG A 175 9.11 -5.21 0.05
CA ARG A 175 8.69 -6.37 -0.74
C ARG A 175 7.65 -6.05 -1.79
N LEU A 176 6.77 -5.09 -1.51
CA LEU A 176 5.81 -4.58 -2.49
C LEU A 176 6.48 -3.76 -3.58
N VAL A 177 7.47 -2.94 -3.23
CA VAL A 177 8.26 -2.20 -4.22
C VAL A 177 9.01 -3.17 -5.16
N SER A 178 9.39 -4.35 -4.67
CA SER A 178 9.99 -5.43 -5.47
C SER A 178 8.97 -6.41 -6.08
N ALA A 179 7.67 -6.10 -6.05
CA ALA A 179 6.62 -6.94 -6.62
C ALA A 179 6.58 -6.93 -8.15
N CYS A 180 6.99 -5.82 -8.79
CA CYS A 180 6.83 -5.63 -10.23
C CYS A 180 7.45 -6.77 -11.08
N PRO A 181 8.71 -7.19 -10.84
CA PRO A 181 9.27 -8.33 -11.58
C PRO A 181 8.44 -9.61 -11.42
N ARG A 182 7.88 -9.85 -10.22
CA ARG A 182 7.07 -11.05 -9.96
C ARG A 182 5.71 -10.99 -10.64
N LEU A 183 5.08 -9.81 -10.68
CA LEU A 183 3.85 -9.58 -11.44
C LEU A 183 4.07 -9.84 -12.93
N ASP A 184 5.23 -9.47 -13.46
CA ASP A 184 5.55 -9.74 -14.87
C ASP A 184 5.77 -11.24 -15.14
N VAL A 185 6.37 -11.98 -14.20
CA VAL A 185 6.42 -13.45 -14.27
C VAL A 185 5.01 -14.06 -14.22
N ILE A 186 4.10 -13.54 -13.38
CA ILE A 186 2.69 -14.01 -13.34
C ILE A 186 2.00 -13.74 -14.68
N LYS A 187 2.14 -12.52 -15.23
CA LYS A 187 1.55 -12.16 -16.53
C LYS A 187 2.07 -13.06 -17.65
N ARG A 188 3.38 -13.30 -17.70
CA ARG A 188 4.00 -14.21 -18.68
C ARG A 188 3.48 -15.63 -18.53
N SER A 189 3.40 -16.14 -17.30
CA SER A 189 2.83 -17.45 -16.99
C SER A 189 1.41 -17.62 -17.53
N VAL A 190 0.52 -16.67 -17.22
CA VAL A 190 -0.88 -16.71 -17.69
C VAL A 190 -0.96 -16.61 -19.22
N CYS A 191 -0.11 -15.80 -19.84
CA CYS A 191 -0.03 -15.68 -21.31
C CYS A 191 0.41 -17.00 -21.96
N ILE A 192 1.45 -17.64 -21.42
CA ILE A 192 1.98 -18.92 -21.92
C ILE A 192 0.92 -20.02 -21.80
N GLU A 193 0.23 -20.11 -20.67
CA GLU A 193 -0.83 -21.11 -20.47
C GLU A 193 -2.01 -20.87 -21.42
N GLY A 194 -2.44 -19.62 -21.56
CA GLY A 194 -3.49 -19.24 -22.50
C GLY A 194 -3.13 -19.60 -23.94
N ALA A 195 -1.90 -19.29 -24.36
CA ALA A 195 -1.37 -19.66 -25.67
C ALA A 195 -1.31 -21.18 -25.86
N ARG A 196 -0.84 -21.92 -24.86
CA ARG A 196 -0.79 -23.40 -24.87
C ARG A 196 -2.17 -24.00 -25.13
N MET A 197 -3.19 -23.55 -24.39
CA MET A 197 -4.57 -24.01 -24.57
C MET A 197 -5.12 -23.66 -25.96
N ALA A 198 -4.85 -22.45 -26.43
CA ALA A 198 -5.29 -21.99 -27.76
C ALA A 198 -4.65 -22.82 -28.88
N PHE A 199 -3.33 -23.03 -28.84
CA PHE A 199 -2.63 -23.84 -29.84
C PHE A 199 -3.05 -25.30 -29.80
N ALA A 200 -3.29 -25.88 -28.62
CA ALA A 200 -3.80 -27.24 -28.51
C ALA A 200 -5.16 -27.38 -29.22
N ARG A 201 -6.09 -26.42 -29.00
CA ARG A 201 -7.40 -26.40 -29.69
C ARG A 201 -7.28 -26.18 -31.19
N ALA A 202 -6.41 -25.27 -31.63
CA ALA A 202 -6.17 -25.05 -33.05
C ALA A 202 -5.58 -26.30 -33.73
N LYS A 203 -4.67 -27.02 -33.05
CA LYS A 203 -4.03 -28.23 -33.56
C LYS A 203 -5.00 -29.40 -33.75
N VAL A 204 -6.10 -29.46 -32.99
CA VAL A 204 -7.19 -30.45 -33.21
C VAL A 204 -7.80 -30.30 -34.60
N HIS A 205 -7.97 -29.06 -35.08
CA HIS A 205 -8.52 -28.79 -36.40
C HIS A 205 -7.44 -28.74 -37.48
N TRP A 206 -6.23 -28.28 -37.14
CA TRP A 206 -5.10 -28.09 -38.05
C TRP A 206 -3.93 -28.99 -37.63
N GLY A 207 -4.04 -30.29 -37.87
CA GLY A 207 -3.08 -31.28 -37.37
C GLY A 207 -1.62 -31.10 -37.83
N LYS A 208 -1.42 -30.47 -39.00
CA LYS A 208 -0.08 -30.15 -39.55
C LYS A 208 0.46 -28.78 -39.09
N MET A 209 -0.26 -28.07 -38.22
CA MET A 209 0.15 -26.75 -37.73
C MET A 209 1.38 -26.87 -36.84
N ASP A 210 2.42 -26.14 -37.22
CA ASP A 210 3.60 -25.88 -36.41
C ASP A 210 3.42 -24.52 -35.71
N ALA A 211 3.28 -24.55 -34.39
CA ALA A 211 3.02 -23.35 -33.59
C ALA A 211 4.25 -22.43 -33.50
N GLU A 212 5.46 -22.98 -33.58
CA GLU A 212 6.69 -22.19 -33.53
C GLU A 212 6.82 -21.39 -34.83
N LYS A 213 6.72 -22.08 -35.99
CA LYS A 213 6.73 -21.42 -37.30
C LYS A 213 5.62 -20.39 -37.46
N LEU A 214 4.42 -20.68 -36.97
CA LEU A 214 3.31 -19.73 -37.04
C LEU A 214 3.59 -18.42 -36.28
N MET A 215 4.35 -18.48 -35.18
CA MET A 215 4.71 -17.29 -34.38
C MET A 215 5.93 -16.55 -34.94
N THR A 216 6.83 -17.22 -35.64
CA THR A 216 8.06 -16.62 -36.18
C THR A 216 7.93 -16.18 -37.64
N GLU A 217 7.28 -16.98 -38.48
CA GLU A 217 7.14 -16.80 -39.93
C GLU A 217 5.74 -16.27 -40.32
N GLY A 218 4.79 -16.32 -39.40
CA GLY A 218 3.41 -15.88 -39.62
C GLY A 218 2.51 -16.96 -40.24
N PRO A 219 1.30 -16.59 -40.68
CA PRO A 219 0.36 -17.52 -41.29
C PRO A 219 0.94 -18.16 -42.56
N PRO A 220 0.65 -19.44 -42.84
CA PRO A 220 1.10 -20.08 -44.06
C PRO A 220 0.57 -19.35 -45.30
N GLU A 221 1.37 -19.38 -46.37
CA GLU A 221 1.12 -18.70 -47.63
C GLU A 221 -0.30 -18.98 -48.16
N GLY A 222 -1.02 -17.92 -48.51
CA GLY A 222 -2.42 -18.01 -48.96
C GLY A 222 -3.47 -17.95 -47.84
N LYS A 223 -3.10 -17.93 -46.54
CA LYS A 223 -4.02 -17.68 -45.41
C LYS A 223 -3.92 -16.28 -44.80
N GLU A 224 -3.14 -15.39 -45.39
CA GLU A 224 -2.88 -14.02 -44.91
C GLU A 224 -4.14 -13.14 -44.80
N HIS A 225 -5.19 -13.47 -45.57
CA HIS A 225 -6.44 -12.72 -45.59
C HIS A 225 -7.35 -13.01 -44.38
N HIS A 226 -7.04 -14.02 -43.55
CA HIS A 226 -7.74 -14.27 -42.29
C HIS A 226 -7.16 -13.40 -41.17
N LYS A 227 -7.68 -12.18 -41.06
CA LYS A 227 -7.31 -11.22 -40.00
C LYS A 227 -7.85 -11.67 -38.63
N PRO A 228 -6.98 -12.04 -37.67
CA PRO A 228 -7.41 -12.47 -36.33
C PRO A 228 -8.25 -11.41 -35.60
N GLU A 229 -8.01 -10.13 -35.90
CA GLU A 229 -8.65 -8.98 -35.26
C GLU A 229 -10.18 -9.00 -35.42
N LEU A 230 -10.67 -9.57 -36.53
CA LEU A 230 -12.11 -9.69 -36.80
C LEU A 230 -12.81 -10.62 -35.80
N TYR A 231 -12.08 -11.50 -35.13
CA TYR A 231 -12.63 -12.49 -34.21
C TYR A 231 -12.45 -12.11 -32.74
N TYR A 232 -11.61 -11.12 -32.42
CA TYR A 232 -11.23 -10.79 -31.04
C TYR A 232 -12.43 -10.52 -30.12
N GLU A 233 -13.45 -9.80 -30.59
CA GLU A 233 -14.62 -9.50 -29.76
C GLU A 233 -15.41 -10.77 -29.41
N SER A 234 -15.60 -11.66 -30.39
CA SER A 234 -16.29 -12.93 -30.19
C SER A 234 -15.50 -13.88 -29.28
N VAL A 235 -14.18 -13.92 -29.46
CA VAL A 235 -13.27 -14.79 -28.72
C VAL A 235 -13.09 -14.29 -27.28
N LEU A 236 -13.14 -12.98 -27.04
CA LEU A 236 -12.97 -12.39 -25.70
C LEU A 236 -13.94 -12.97 -24.66
N LYS A 237 -15.21 -13.16 -25.03
CA LYS A 237 -16.22 -13.78 -24.14
C LYS A 237 -15.82 -15.22 -23.76
N GLY A 238 -15.34 -15.99 -24.73
CA GLY A 238 -14.83 -17.35 -24.50
C GLY A 238 -13.54 -17.36 -23.67
N SER A 239 -12.63 -16.43 -23.93
CA SER A 239 -11.39 -16.27 -23.17
C SER A 239 -11.65 -15.95 -21.70
N CYS A 240 -12.68 -15.16 -21.39
CA CYS A 240 -13.07 -14.91 -20.00
C CYS A 240 -13.52 -16.19 -19.28
N LEU A 241 -14.23 -17.10 -19.97
CA LEU A 241 -14.63 -18.39 -19.41
C LEU A 241 -13.44 -19.35 -19.26
N ALA A 242 -12.52 -19.37 -20.23
CA ALA A 242 -11.30 -20.15 -20.14
C ALA A 242 -10.41 -19.69 -18.97
N ALA A 243 -10.36 -18.37 -18.69
CA ALA A 243 -9.63 -17.82 -17.56
C ALA A 243 -10.15 -18.28 -16.19
N GLU A 244 -11.41 -18.73 -16.10
CA GLU A 244 -11.95 -19.36 -14.88
C GLU A 244 -11.42 -20.78 -14.66
N GLN A 245 -11.03 -21.45 -15.75
CA GLN A 245 -10.50 -22.81 -15.76
C GLN A 245 -8.97 -22.86 -15.64
N CYS A 246 -8.28 -21.74 -15.87
CA CYS A 246 -6.83 -21.66 -15.69
C CYS A 246 -6.42 -21.95 -14.24
N THR A 247 -5.50 -22.89 -14.07
CA THR A 247 -4.84 -23.16 -12.79
C THR A 247 -3.97 -21.96 -12.43
N LYS A 248 -4.44 -21.15 -11.49
CA LYS A 248 -3.75 -19.91 -11.05
C LYS A 248 -2.52 -20.19 -10.18
N ASP A 249 -2.26 -21.46 -9.90
CA ASP A 249 -1.24 -21.91 -8.96
C ASP A 249 0.08 -22.25 -9.68
N ILE A 250 0.10 -22.26 -11.02
CA ILE A 250 1.28 -22.60 -11.82
C ILE A 250 1.93 -21.31 -12.35
N MET A 251 3.24 -21.20 -12.11
CA MET A 251 4.08 -20.10 -12.56
C MET A 251 5.10 -20.62 -13.56
N PHE A 252 4.91 -20.32 -14.85
CA PHE A 252 5.90 -20.61 -15.89
C PHE A 252 7.01 -19.54 -15.87
N PRO A 253 8.30 -19.95 -15.79
CA PRO A 253 9.45 -19.05 -15.81
C PRO A 253 9.70 -18.40 -17.18
#